data_AF-A0A2E0XET7-F1
#
_entry.id   AF-A0A2E0XET7-F1
#
_cell.length_a   1.000
_cell.length_b   1.000
_cell.length_c   1.000
_cell.angle_alpha   90.00
_cell.angle_beta   90.00
_cell.angle_gamma   90.00
#
_symmetry.space_group_name_H-M   'P 1'
#
loop_
_entity.id
_entity.type
_entity.pdbx_description
1 polymer ?
#
loop_
_entity_poly.entity_id
_entity_poly.type
_entity_poly.pdbx_seq_one_letter_code
_entity_poly.pdbx_strand_id
1 'polypeptide(L)' 'MAGADLATDRLQDFKQRWSVNDLYTDYRQMLAQEQLDIVSATTRPEERAEIVIATAESSMPSNQCVLVWSKLMR' A
#
# COMPACT_ATOMS: atom_id res chain seq x y z
N MET A 1 -0.63 0.35 -10.73
CA MET A 1 -0.66 -0.58 -9.58
C MET A 1 0.69 -0.46 -8.93
N ALA A 2 0.74 -0.16 -7.64
CA ALA A 2 1.98 0.05 -6.91
C ALA A 2 1.99 -0.81 -5.64
N GLY A 3 3.18 -1.04 -5.09
CA GLY A 3 3.37 -1.79 -3.85
C GLY A 3 4.36 -1.12 -2.91
N ALA A 4 4.08 -1.18 -1.61
CA ALA A 4 4.99 -0.70 -0.58
C ALA A 4 5.20 -1.75 0.52
N ASP A 5 6.45 -2.08 0.82
CA ASP A 5 6.86 -2.94 1.94
C ASP A 5 8.29 -2.53 2.35
N LEU A 6 8.57 -2.56 3.66
CA LEU A 6 9.91 -2.29 4.18
C LEU A 6 10.91 -3.38 3.77
N ALA A 7 10.41 -4.61 3.57
CA ALA A 7 11.20 -5.77 3.21
C ALA A 7 11.35 -5.85 1.68
N THR A 8 12.56 -5.55 1.18
CA THR A 8 12.82 -5.47 -0.27
C THR A 8 12.69 -6.82 -0.97
N ASP A 9 12.91 -7.93 -0.28
CA ASP A 9 12.67 -9.29 -0.78
C ASP A 9 11.19 -9.51 -1.13
N ARG A 10 10.26 -9.05 -0.28
CA ARG A 10 8.82 -9.10 -0.54
C ARG A 10 8.41 -8.21 -1.71
N LEU A 11 9.03 -7.04 -1.86
CA LEU A 11 8.82 -6.19 -3.04
C LEU A 11 9.26 -6.87 -4.34
N GLN A 12 10.40 -7.60 -4.33
CA GLN A 12 10.84 -8.34 -5.51
C GLN A 12 9.91 -9.51 -5.84
N ASP A 13 9.42 -10.24 -4.83
CA ASP A 13 8.44 -11.31 -5.03
C ASP A 13 7.11 -10.75 -5.57
N PHE A 14 6.62 -9.63 -5.03
CA PHE A 14 5.46 -8.90 -5.54
C PHE A 14 5.64 -8.46 -7.00
N LYS A 15 6.80 -7.88 -7.32
CA LYS A 15 7.18 -7.51 -8.69
C LYS A 15 7.09 -8.70 -9.64
N GLN A 16 7.67 -9.84 -9.27
CA GLN A 16 7.70 -11.01 -10.13
C GLN A 16 6.32 -11.62 -10.32
N ARG A 17 5.52 -11.71 -9.25
CA ARG A 17 4.18 -12.28 -9.31
C ARG A 17 3.24 -11.47 -10.19
N TRP A 18 3.27 -10.14 -10.07
CA TRP A 18 2.26 -9.28 -10.68
C TRP A 18 2.82 -8.33 -11.74
N SER A 19 4.11 -8.43 -12.08
CA SER A 19 4.80 -7.60 -13.08
C SER A 19 4.69 -6.09 -12.83
N VAL A 20 4.78 -5.68 -11.55
CA VAL A 20 4.68 -4.28 -11.10
C VAL A 20 6.07 -3.67 -10.92
N ASN A 21 6.29 -2.45 -11.42
CA ASN A 21 7.56 -1.74 -11.28
C ASN A 21 7.54 -0.60 -10.26
N ASP A 22 6.36 -0.05 -9.97
CA ASP A 22 6.18 1.06 -9.03
C ASP A 22 6.20 0.52 -7.59
N LEU A 23 7.41 0.42 -7.03
CA LEU A 23 7.69 -0.22 -5.76
C LEU A 23 8.39 0.74 -4.82
N TYR A 24 7.92 0.75 -3.58
CA TYR A 24 8.33 1.72 -2.59
C TYR A 24 8.72 1.04 -1.29
N THR A 25 9.80 1.49 -0.66
CA THR A 25 10.11 1.11 0.72
C THR A 25 9.41 1.99 1.75
N ASP A 26 8.75 3.06 1.31
CA ASP A 26 7.97 3.98 2.12
C ASP A 26 6.60 4.19 1.49
N TYR A 27 5.54 3.75 2.19
CA TYR A 27 4.18 3.87 1.70
C TYR A 27 3.72 5.33 1.56
N ARG A 28 4.30 6.27 2.32
CA ARG A 28 3.97 7.69 2.21
C ARG A 28 4.45 8.27 0.88
N GLN A 29 5.61 7.81 0.40
CA GLN A 29 6.11 8.18 -0.93
C GLN A 29 5.20 7.62 -2.03
N MET A 30 4.76 6.36 -1.88
CA MET A 30 3.78 5.76 -2.81
C MET A 30 2.49 6.57 -2.87
N LEU A 31 1.90 6.91 -1.72
CA LEU A 31 0.67 7.71 -1.65
C LEU A 31 0.83 9.13 -2.24
N ALA A 32 2.03 9.70 -2.18
CA ALA A 32 2.30 11.03 -2.72
C ALA A 32 2.56 11.04 -4.24
N GLN A 33 3.08 9.94 -4.80
CA GLN A 33 3.43 9.85 -6.22
C GLN A 33 2.32 9.21 -7.06
N GLU A 34 1.58 8.26 -6.48
CA GLU A 34 0.60 7.45 -7.18
C GLU A 34 -0.83 7.97 -6.98
N GLN A 35 -1.61 8.00 -8.05
CA GLN A 35 -3.06 8.22 -7.97
C GLN A 35 -3.76 6.87 -7.79
N LEU A 36 -3.88 6.43 -6.54
CA LEU A 36 -4.49 5.14 -6.20
C LEU A 36 -5.98 5.32 -5.93
N ASP A 37 -6.84 4.58 -6.64
CA ASP A 37 -8.28 4.54 -6.36
C ASP A 37 -8.63 3.62 -5.17
N ILE A 38 -7.87 2.55 -4.99
CA ILE A 38 -8.07 1.55 -3.95
C ILE A 38 -6.73 1.26 -3.27
N VAL A 39 -6.73 1.29 -1.95
CA VAL A 39 -5.57 0.95 -1.12
C VAL A 39 -5.90 -0.23 -0.22
N SER A 40 -5.05 -1.26 -0.27
CA SER A 40 -5.13 -2.44 0.60
C SER A 40 -4.01 -2.42 1.62
N ALA A 41 -4.35 -2.30 2.91
CA ALA A 41 -3.38 -2.31 4.00
C ALA A 41 -3.31 -3.70 4.66
N THR A 42 -2.23 -4.44 4.39
CA THR A 42 -1.98 -5.81 4.92
C THR A 42 -0.81 -5.85 5.92
N THR A 43 -0.51 -4.72 6.57
CA THR A 43 0.57 -4.58 7.56
C THR A 43 0.20 -5.10 8.95
N ARG A 44 1.13 -5.01 9.90
CA ARG A 44 0.88 -5.43 11.28
C ARG A 44 -0.22 -4.55 11.92
N PRO A 45 -1.00 -5.08 12.88
CA PRO A 45 -2.08 -4.31 13.51
C PRO A 45 -1.65 -2.95 14.08
N GLU A 46 -0.42 -2.86 14.60
CA GLU A 46 0.12 -1.64 15.22
C GLU A 46 0.36 -0.52 14.20
N GLU A 47 0.80 -0.86 12.98
CA GLU A 47 1.13 0.08 11.90
C GLU A 47 -0.10 0.45 11.06
N ARG A 48 -1.12 -0.43 11.07
CA ARG A 48 -2.29 -0.35 10.21
C ARG A 48 -3.10 0.92 10.40
N ALA A 49 -3.29 1.36 11.65
CA ALA A 49 -4.06 2.56 11.94
C ALA A 49 -3.44 3.80 11.28
N GLU A 50 -2.12 3.94 11.38
CA GLU A 50 -1.38 5.05 10.77
C GLU A 50 -1.49 5.01 9.23
N ILE A 51 -1.36 3.83 8.62
CA ILE A 51 -1.45 3.68 7.17
C ILE A 51 -2.85 4.05 6.66
N VAL A 52 -3.91 3.63 7.37
CA VAL A 52 -5.29 3.96 7.00
C VAL A 52 -5.53 5.47 7.11
N ILE A 53 -5.09 6.10 8.19
CA ILE A 53 -5.22 7.55 8.39
C ILE A 53 -4.46 8.30 7.28
N ALA A 54 -3.19 7.95 7.06
CA ALA A 54 -2.35 8.59 6.05
C ALA A 54 -2.90 8.40 4.64
N THR A 55 -3.54 7.26 4.35
CA THR A 55 -4.22 7.05 3.06
C THR A 55 -5.42 7.96 2.93
N ALA A 56 -6.28 8.04 3.95
CA ALA A 56 -7.45 8.91 3.94
C ALA A 56 -7.09 10.40 3.84
N GLU A 57 -5.92 10.79 4.37
CA GLU A 57 -5.39 12.15 4.31
C GLU A 57 -4.61 12.43 3.01
N SER A 58 -4.12 11.41 2.31
CA SER A 58 -3.41 11.58 1.05
C SER A 58 -4.36 12.12 -0.03
N SER A 59 -4.01 13.28 -0.57
CA SER A 59 -4.69 14.07 -1.62
C SER A 59 -5.96 13.42 -2.19
N MET A 60 -7.12 13.76 -1.63
CA MET A 60 -8.42 13.14 -1.94
C MET A 60 -8.89 13.33 -3.40
N PRO A 61 -8.94 12.29 -4.24
CA PRO A 61 -10.03 12.14 -5.19
C PRO A 61 -11.28 11.65 -4.44
N SER A 62 -12.47 12.10 -4.87
CA SER A 62 -13.80 11.84 -4.29
C SER A 62 -14.22 10.36 -4.19
N ASN A 63 -13.36 9.42 -4.55
CA ASN A 63 -13.70 8.04 -4.89
C ASN A 63 -12.67 7.01 -4.38
N GLN A 64 -11.84 7.37 -3.40
CA GLN A 64 -10.87 6.45 -2.81
C GLN A 64 -11.52 5.49 -1.81
N CYS A 65 -11.28 4.18 -1.96
CA CYS A 65 -11.79 3.15 -1.04
C CYS A 65 -10.62 2.48 -0.30
N VAL A 66 -10.59 2.59 1.03
CA VAL A 66 -9.56 1.94 1.85
C VAL A 66 -10.07 0.56 2.30
N LEU A 67 -9.46 -0.50 1.77
CA LEU A 67 -9.76 -1.87 2.14
C LEU A 67 -8.76 -2.35 3.18
N VAL A 68 -9.24 -2.64 4.38
CA VAL A 68 -8.43 -3.16 5.48
C VAL A 68 -8.74 -4.63 5.66
N TRP A 69 -7.87 -5.51 5.15
CA TRP A 69 -8.00 -6.95 5.32
C TRP A 69 -7.01 -7.44 6.39
N SER A 70 -7.51 -8.13 7.42
CA SER A 70 -6.73 -8.55 8.59
C SER A 70 -6.28 -10.01 8.56
N LYS A 71 -6.53 -10.76 7.47
CA LYS A 71 -6.21 -12.20 7.43
C LYS A 71 -6.14 -12.79 6.01
N LEU A 72 -5.06 -12.54 5.26
CA LEU A 72 -4.60 -13.49 4.23
C LEU A 72 -3.18 -13.14 3.75
N MET A 73 -2.22 -13.99 4.14
CA MET A 73 -1.04 -14.44 3.39
C MET A 73 -0.22 -15.29 4.37
N ARG A 74 -0.67 -16.55 4.52
CA ARG A 74 0.24 -17.67 4.79
C ARG A 74 0.49 -18.35 3.45
#